data_AF-A0A946P4C2-F1
#
_entry.id   AF-A0A946P4C2-F1
#
_cell.length_a   1.000
_cell.length_b   1.000
_cell.length_c   1.000
_cell.angle_alpha   90.00
_cell.angle_beta   90.00
_cell.angle_gamma   90.00
#
_symmetry.space_group_name_H-M   'P 1'
#
loop_
_entity.id
_entity.type
_entity.pdbx_description
1 polymer ?
#
loop_
_entity_poly.entity_id
_entity_poly.type
_entity_poly.pdbx_seq_one_letter_code
_entity_poly.pdbx_strand_id
1 'polypeptide(L)'
;MSEYFIEIVNGVKTFLTGMKMTLQHYNNKEELVATLQYPHEKWPIPERNIGFENSEYNLIRSRLHVDIDDCIGCLQCEKVCPVDCIKIDTIKPPKGTDVDFGITSLDTQKKMLVTRFTIDMAECMYCNLCAYPCPEECIYMVGGPNEHKHEIDYEFSQYKRDGLIYEFADPTEDQLAEVGGESYVESRQSQKQKLEDGSNLEGVVEEEKKAVVVEDSKGSVKKEEDTGLTLAIFNDVGDKPARGIAKKAFQAAKRANMNFDAMADYVNGAINDSGKSSPEMTAAINVIRNFKDESVTINTPVKVSAESSSETPEFLEMASTNFDIKILNGIEDKMSRGIAKKAFTSAKRENLDANGKIDFIKKTLNEADKMTDEIDSLISTFAVSDVPPAVVAPEKEVEVEAEAELFDIKLLNDIDNKMARGSAKKVYMAGKRGNKSSSIVLT
;
A
#
# COMPACT_ATOMS: atom_id res chain seq x y z
N MET A 1 -75.04 -1.35 -21.02
CA MET A 1 -74.95 -0.28 -22.05
C MET A 1 -74.57 1.06 -21.44
N SER A 2 -75.28 1.57 -20.42
CA SER A 2 -74.95 2.86 -19.78
C SER A 2 -73.52 2.91 -19.20
N GLU A 3 -73.10 1.87 -18.46
CA GLU A 3 -71.77 1.79 -17.83
C GLU A 3 -70.63 1.87 -18.85
N TYR A 4 -70.76 1.17 -19.99
CA TYR A 4 -69.79 1.20 -21.08
C TYR A 4 -69.57 2.62 -21.64
N PHE A 5 -70.65 3.39 -21.83
CA PHE A 5 -70.53 4.79 -22.29
C PHE A 5 -69.95 5.71 -21.21
N ILE A 6 -70.23 5.46 -19.92
CA ILE A 6 -69.64 6.22 -18.82
C ILE A 6 -68.13 6.00 -18.74
N GLU A 7 -67.65 4.77 -18.93
CA GLU A 7 -66.22 4.45 -18.95
C GLU A 7 -65.49 5.12 -20.12
N ILE A 8 -66.09 5.14 -21.32
CA ILE A 8 -65.53 5.85 -22.47
C ILE A 8 -65.42 7.35 -22.19
N VAL A 9 -66.47 7.97 -21.65
CA VAL A 9 -66.46 9.41 -21.30
C VAL A 9 -65.40 9.71 -20.25
N ASN A 10 -65.25 8.84 -19.24
CA ASN A 10 -64.20 8.98 -18.25
C ASN A 10 -62.80 8.85 -18.85
N GLY A 11 -62.57 7.90 -19.76
CA GLY A 11 -61.31 7.73 -20.48
C GLY A 11 -60.95 8.93 -21.36
N VAL A 12 -61.92 9.49 -22.08
CA VAL A 12 -61.70 10.71 -22.88
C VAL A 12 -61.42 11.91 -21.96
N LYS A 13 -62.11 12.03 -20.83
CA LYS A 13 -61.91 13.12 -19.87
C LYS A 13 -60.51 13.08 -19.24
N THR A 14 -60.02 11.91 -18.85
CA THR A 14 -58.66 11.77 -18.28
C THR A 14 -57.60 12.05 -19.34
N PHE A 15 -57.78 11.57 -20.58
CA PHE A 15 -56.90 11.89 -21.70
C PHE A 15 -56.81 13.39 -21.96
N LEU A 16 -57.94 14.08 -22.07
CA LEU A 16 -57.97 15.53 -22.27
C LEU A 16 -57.39 16.30 -21.08
N THR A 17 -57.54 15.78 -19.86
CA THR A 17 -56.90 16.37 -18.67
C THR A 17 -55.38 16.26 -18.76
N GLY A 18 -54.84 15.09 -19.14
CA GLY A 18 -53.41 14.91 -19.39
C GLY A 18 -52.89 15.82 -20.50
N MET A 19 -53.62 15.91 -21.62
CA MET A 19 -53.24 16.76 -22.75
C MET A 19 -53.34 18.26 -22.42
N LYS A 20 -54.25 18.66 -21.52
CA LYS A 20 -54.29 20.02 -20.98
C LYS A 20 -53.05 20.32 -20.13
N MET A 21 -52.59 19.37 -19.31
CA MET A 21 -51.37 19.55 -18.52
C MET A 21 -50.15 19.71 -19.45
N THR A 22 -50.01 18.89 -20.49
CA THR A 22 -48.90 19.05 -21.43
C THR A 22 -48.96 20.37 -22.18
N LEU A 23 -50.16 20.82 -22.60
CA LEU A 23 -50.33 22.13 -23.23
C LEU A 23 -50.01 23.30 -22.28
N GLN A 24 -50.33 23.18 -20.99
CA GLN A 24 -49.92 24.16 -19.98
C GLN A 24 -48.40 24.25 -19.85
N HIS A 25 -47.69 23.12 -19.84
CA HIS A 25 -46.23 23.12 -19.82
C HIS A 25 -45.62 23.73 -21.09
N TYR A 26 -46.24 23.48 -22.24
CA TYR A 26 -45.81 24.08 -23.52
C TYR A 26 -46.01 25.60 -23.56
N ASN A 27 -47.15 26.09 -23.07
CA ASN A 27 -47.44 27.53 -23.05
C ASN A 27 -46.58 28.27 -22.03
N ASN A 28 -46.27 27.65 -20.90
CA ASN A 28 -45.43 28.22 -19.85
C ASN A 28 -43.95 27.82 -20.00
N LYS A 29 -43.50 27.51 -21.22
CA LYS A 29 -42.14 26.99 -21.47
C LYS A 29 -41.03 27.93 -20.98
N GLU A 30 -41.21 29.24 -21.04
CA GLU A 30 -40.14 30.18 -20.66
C GLU A 30 -39.81 30.10 -19.16
N GLU A 31 -40.81 29.83 -18.31
CA GLU A 31 -40.63 29.71 -16.86
C GLU A 31 -40.42 28.26 -16.39
N LEU A 32 -41.02 27.28 -17.07
CA LEU A 32 -40.98 25.87 -16.67
C LEU A 32 -39.84 25.07 -17.30
N VAL A 33 -39.15 25.62 -18.30
CA VAL A 33 -38.01 24.97 -18.91
C VAL A 33 -36.81 25.05 -17.97
N ALA A 34 -36.44 23.91 -17.40
CA ALA A 34 -35.26 23.77 -16.55
C ALA A 34 -33.94 23.68 -17.35
N THR A 35 -34.00 23.71 -18.68
CA THR A 35 -32.80 23.62 -19.53
C THR A 35 -32.22 24.99 -19.78
N LEU A 36 -30.90 25.08 -19.70
CA LEU A 36 -30.12 26.27 -19.98
C LEU A 36 -29.29 26.04 -21.26
N GLN A 37 -29.15 27.06 -22.11
CA GLN A 37 -28.48 26.91 -23.42
C GLN A 37 -26.96 26.94 -23.28
N TYR A 38 -26.36 25.82 -22.90
CA TYR A 38 -24.92 25.63 -22.99
C TYR A 38 -24.47 25.63 -24.46
N PRO A 39 -23.40 26.37 -24.86
CA PRO A 39 -22.40 27.05 -24.03
C PRO A 39 -22.62 28.57 -23.82
N HIS A 40 -23.68 29.16 -24.38
CA HIS A 40 -23.92 30.61 -24.31
C HIS A 40 -24.33 31.08 -22.92
N GLU A 41 -25.12 30.27 -22.25
CA GLU A 41 -25.46 30.43 -20.84
C GLU A 41 -24.71 29.34 -20.07
N LYS A 42 -24.21 29.68 -18.89
CA LYS A 42 -23.61 28.74 -17.95
C LYS A 42 -24.43 28.73 -16.67
N TRP A 43 -24.50 27.58 -16.00
CA TRP A 43 -25.21 27.49 -14.73
C TRP A 43 -24.56 28.48 -13.75
N PRO A 44 -25.32 29.39 -13.12
CA PRO A 44 -24.77 30.21 -12.07
C PRO A 44 -24.26 29.28 -10.97
N ILE A 45 -23.12 29.62 -10.37
CA ILE A 45 -22.53 28.81 -9.31
C ILE A 45 -23.62 28.59 -8.25
N PRO A 46 -23.97 27.34 -7.89
CA PRO A 46 -25.06 27.11 -6.97
C PRO A 46 -24.79 27.87 -5.67
N GLU A 47 -25.65 28.82 -5.30
CA GLU A 47 -25.70 29.44 -3.98
C GLU A 47 -26.23 28.41 -2.97
N ARG A 48 -25.58 27.26 -2.87
CA ARG A 48 -25.98 26.23 -1.93
C ARG A 48 -25.47 26.70 -0.57
N ASN A 49 -26.30 27.46 0.13
CA ASN A 49 -26.01 27.97 1.45
C ASN A 49 -26.03 26.81 2.46
N ILE A 50 -24.89 26.09 2.54
CA ILE A 50 -24.62 25.03 3.53
C ILE A 50 -24.13 25.65 4.85
N GLY A 51 -24.22 26.99 4.99
CA GLY A 51 -23.69 27.74 6.13
C GLY A 51 -22.22 28.15 5.99
N PHE A 52 -21.66 28.09 4.78
CA PHE A 52 -20.33 28.60 4.44
C PHE A 52 -20.47 29.62 3.31
N GLU A 53 -19.74 30.73 3.39
CA GLU A 53 -19.71 31.73 2.31
C GLU A 53 -18.92 31.20 1.11
N ASN A 54 -19.33 31.57 -0.11
CA ASN A 54 -18.67 31.14 -1.35
C ASN A 54 -17.21 31.61 -1.43
N SER A 55 -16.87 32.68 -0.70
CA SER A 55 -15.51 33.21 -0.51
C SER A 55 -14.60 32.28 0.29
N GLU A 56 -15.15 31.38 1.10
CA GLU A 56 -14.39 30.50 2.00
C GLU A 56 -14.27 29.07 1.48
N TYR A 57 -15.11 28.67 0.51
CA TYR A 57 -15.13 27.29 0.02
C TYR A 57 -15.46 27.15 -1.46
N ASN A 58 -14.74 26.24 -2.12
CA ASN A 58 -15.01 25.83 -3.50
C ASN A 58 -16.26 24.94 -3.61
N LEU A 59 -17.40 25.53 -3.96
CA LEU A 59 -18.66 24.82 -4.20
C LEU A 59 -18.58 23.82 -5.36
N ILE A 60 -17.83 24.19 -6.39
CA ILE A 60 -17.59 23.37 -7.57
C ILE A 60 -16.19 22.82 -7.48
N ARG A 61 -16.07 21.50 -7.67
CA ARG A 61 -14.79 20.83 -7.80
C ARG A 61 -14.25 21.11 -9.19
N SER A 62 -13.27 21.99 -9.26
CA SER A 62 -12.58 22.42 -10.47
C SER A 62 -11.21 21.74 -10.59
N ARG A 63 -10.50 22.09 -11.66
CA ARG A 63 -9.10 21.72 -11.87
C ARG A 63 -8.21 22.13 -10.68
N LEU A 64 -7.23 21.31 -10.35
CA LEU A 64 -6.15 21.69 -9.42
C LEU A 64 -5.08 22.47 -10.18
N HIS A 65 -4.58 23.55 -9.56
CA HIS A 65 -3.42 24.32 -10.01
C HIS A 65 -2.35 24.32 -8.92
N VAL A 66 -1.09 24.48 -9.33
CA VAL A 66 0.06 24.50 -8.42
C VAL A 66 0.96 25.66 -8.78
N ASP A 67 1.13 26.58 -7.84
CA ASP A 67 2.10 27.67 -7.92
C ASP A 67 3.48 27.10 -7.55
N ILE A 68 4.29 26.74 -8.56
CA ILE A 68 5.59 26.08 -8.32
C ILE A 68 6.60 27.00 -7.61
N ASP A 69 6.44 28.30 -7.76
CA ASP A 69 7.25 29.32 -7.09
C ASP A 69 7.07 29.33 -5.56
N ASP A 70 5.95 28.80 -5.06
CA ASP A 70 5.70 28.64 -3.62
C ASP A 70 5.90 27.20 -3.14
N CYS A 71 6.10 26.23 -4.05
CA CYS A 71 6.26 24.84 -3.67
C CYS A 71 7.65 24.56 -3.06
N ILE A 72 7.69 24.13 -1.79
CA ILE A 72 8.92 23.73 -1.09
C ILE A 72 9.29 22.24 -1.24
N GLY A 73 8.52 21.46 -2.00
CA GLY A 73 8.78 20.04 -2.22
C GLY A 73 8.62 19.15 -0.98
N CYS A 74 7.65 19.43 -0.09
CA CYS A 74 7.45 18.69 1.16
C CYS A 74 6.83 17.28 1.01
N LEU A 75 6.32 16.93 -0.17
CA LEU A 75 5.67 15.64 -0.52
C LEU A 75 4.41 15.31 0.31
N GLN A 76 3.79 16.30 0.97
CA GLN A 76 2.60 16.07 1.78
C GLN A 76 1.34 15.85 0.93
N CYS A 77 1.20 16.61 -0.16
CA CYS A 77 0.09 16.49 -1.11
C CYS A 77 0.09 15.15 -1.87
N GLU A 78 1.28 14.62 -2.18
CA GLU A 78 1.41 13.27 -2.76
C GLU A 78 0.94 12.20 -1.76
N LYS A 79 1.42 12.26 -0.51
CA LYS A 79 1.09 11.26 0.53
C LYS A 79 -0.37 11.24 0.96
N VAL A 80 -1.07 12.37 0.89
CA VAL A 80 -2.48 12.47 1.30
C VAL A 80 -3.43 12.03 0.19
N CYS A 81 -2.96 11.97 -1.05
CA CYS A 81 -3.81 11.67 -2.19
C CYS A 81 -4.36 10.24 -2.08
N PRO A 82 -5.69 10.02 -2.08
CA PRO A 82 -6.26 8.68 -1.92
C PRO A 82 -6.03 7.75 -3.11
N VAL A 83 -5.61 8.31 -4.26
CA VAL A 83 -5.38 7.59 -5.52
C VAL A 83 -3.95 7.74 -6.05
N ASP A 84 -3.07 8.41 -5.30
CA ASP A 84 -1.67 8.64 -5.69
C ASP A 84 -1.47 9.28 -7.09
N CYS A 85 -2.42 10.09 -7.56
CA CYS A 85 -2.37 10.72 -8.89
C CYS A 85 -1.36 11.88 -9.02
N ILE A 86 -0.76 12.31 -7.91
CA ILE A 86 0.27 13.36 -7.86
C ILE A 86 1.63 12.66 -7.77
N LYS A 87 2.59 13.06 -8.59
CA LYS A 87 3.98 12.59 -8.54
C LYS A 87 4.93 13.77 -8.42
N ILE A 88 5.79 13.73 -7.40
CA ILE A 88 6.71 14.81 -7.09
C ILE A 88 8.13 14.24 -6.94
N ASP A 89 9.04 14.71 -7.79
CA ASP A 89 10.47 14.45 -7.65
C ASP A 89 11.18 15.71 -7.18
N THR A 90 12.13 15.55 -6.26
CA THR A 90 12.90 16.66 -5.70
C THR A 90 14.38 16.29 -5.66
N ILE A 91 15.24 17.27 -5.89
CA ILE A 91 16.68 17.14 -5.74
C ILE A 91 17.12 18.07 -4.62
N LYS A 92 17.90 17.52 -3.70
CA LYS A 92 18.49 18.27 -2.60
C LYS A 92 19.90 18.70 -2.97
N PRO A 93 20.27 19.98 -2.85
CA PRO A 93 21.63 20.43 -3.12
C PRO A 93 22.62 19.77 -2.15
N PRO A 94 23.89 19.60 -2.57
CA PRO A 94 24.93 19.07 -1.70
C PRO A 94 25.14 19.98 -0.48
N LYS A 95 25.62 19.39 0.62
CA LYS A 95 25.89 20.16 1.85
C LYS A 95 27.05 21.14 1.60
N GLY A 96 26.81 22.44 1.79
CA GLY A 96 27.83 23.49 1.68
C GLY A 96 27.78 24.33 0.40
N THR A 97 26.84 24.07 -0.50
CA THR A 97 26.49 24.97 -1.61
C THR A 97 25.33 25.86 -1.16
N ASP A 98 25.58 27.16 -1.09
CA ASP A 98 24.58 28.19 -0.78
C ASP A 98 23.81 28.54 -2.06
N VAL A 99 23.06 27.57 -2.59
CA VAL A 99 22.13 27.81 -3.71
C VAL A 99 20.85 28.38 -3.13
N ASP A 100 20.54 29.63 -3.48
CA ASP A 100 19.28 30.27 -3.07
C ASP A 100 18.22 30.01 -4.13
N PHE A 101 17.21 29.22 -3.77
CA PHE A 101 16.06 28.91 -4.64
C PHE A 101 14.93 29.93 -4.48
N GLY A 102 15.17 31.02 -3.75
CA GLY A 102 14.20 32.04 -3.44
C GLY A 102 13.38 31.74 -2.17
N ILE A 103 12.50 32.68 -1.88
CA ILE A 103 11.63 32.70 -0.72
C ILE A 103 10.18 32.59 -1.22
N THR A 104 9.37 31.78 -0.55
CA THR A 104 7.94 31.66 -0.85
C THR A 104 7.16 32.89 -0.39
N SER A 105 5.91 33.01 -0.83
CA SER A 105 4.98 34.05 -0.41
C SER A 105 4.75 34.11 1.11
N LEU A 106 4.99 33.02 1.85
CA LEU A 106 4.89 32.96 3.32
C LEU A 106 6.25 33.06 4.04
N ASP A 107 7.26 33.63 3.40
CA ASP A 107 8.61 33.85 3.94
C ASP A 107 9.39 32.55 4.25
N THR A 108 9.05 31.42 3.64
CA THR A 108 9.80 30.17 3.79
C THR A 108 10.92 30.07 2.77
N GLN A 109 12.15 29.85 3.24
CA GLN A 109 13.28 29.62 2.33
C GLN A 109 13.21 28.22 1.70
N LYS A 110 13.24 28.16 0.37
CA LYS A 110 13.30 26.92 -0.39
C LYS A 110 14.67 26.24 -0.18
N LYS A 111 14.65 24.95 0.17
CA LYS A 111 15.87 24.14 0.44
C LYS A 111 16.10 23.02 -0.56
N MET A 112 15.12 22.74 -1.40
CA MET A 112 15.13 21.64 -2.36
C MET A 112 14.54 22.16 -3.67
N LEU A 113 15.09 21.70 -4.79
CA LEU A 113 14.56 21.99 -6.10
C LEU A 113 13.53 20.92 -6.46
N VAL A 114 12.32 21.35 -6.86
CA VAL A 114 11.30 20.45 -7.37
C VAL A 114 11.57 20.22 -8.85
N THR A 115 11.91 19.00 -9.24
CA THR A 115 12.26 18.69 -10.62
C THR A 115 11.09 18.20 -11.45
N ARG A 116 10.16 17.52 -10.80
CA ARG A 116 8.93 17.05 -11.41
C ARG A 116 7.80 17.32 -10.44
N PHE A 117 6.75 17.98 -10.91
CA PHE A 117 5.47 18.04 -10.22
C PHE A 117 4.40 17.78 -11.26
N THR A 118 3.88 16.55 -11.26
CA THR A 118 2.85 16.14 -12.24
C THR A 118 1.58 15.70 -11.54
N ILE A 119 0.43 16.16 -12.03
CA ILE A 119 -0.89 15.71 -11.58
C ILE A 119 -1.60 15.04 -12.75
N ASP A 120 -1.95 13.77 -12.60
CA ASP A 120 -2.86 13.10 -13.53
C ASP A 120 -4.31 13.44 -13.17
N MET A 121 -4.93 14.32 -13.96
CA MET A 121 -6.33 14.73 -13.78
C MET A 121 -7.33 13.66 -14.25
N ALA A 122 -6.90 12.65 -14.99
CA ALA A 122 -7.74 11.49 -15.34
C ALA A 122 -7.92 10.53 -14.16
N GLU A 123 -6.95 10.48 -13.23
CA GLU A 123 -7.03 9.67 -12.01
C GLU A 123 -7.58 10.45 -10.81
N CYS A 124 -7.41 11.77 -10.81
CA CYS A 124 -7.89 12.65 -9.75
C CYS A 124 -9.41 12.52 -9.54
N MET A 125 -9.84 12.30 -8.30
CA MET A 125 -11.27 12.32 -7.90
C MET A 125 -11.76 13.69 -7.41
N TYR A 126 -10.93 14.73 -7.56
CA TYR A 126 -11.24 16.12 -7.17
C TYR A 126 -11.74 16.27 -5.73
N CYS A 127 -11.08 15.61 -4.77
CA CYS A 127 -11.49 15.63 -3.37
C CYS A 127 -11.00 16.86 -2.57
N ASN A 128 -10.06 17.63 -3.12
CA ASN A 128 -9.37 18.76 -2.46
C ASN A 128 -8.56 18.41 -1.19
N LEU A 129 -8.29 17.12 -0.95
CA LEU A 129 -7.51 16.71 0.24
C LEU A 129 -6.03 17.12 0.16
N CYS A 130 -5.51 17.37 -1.04
CA CYS A 130 -4.12 17.77 -1.28
C CYS A 130 -3.82 19.23 -0.94
N ALA A 131 -4.82 20.12 -0.97
CA ALA A 131 -4.65 21.53 -0.62
C ALA A 131 -4.48 21.74 0.89
N TYR A 132 -5.26 21.01 1.70
CA TYR A 132 -5.30 21.18 3.15
C TYR A 132 -3.95 20.95 3.88
N PRO A 133 -3.14 19.93 3.56
CA PRO A 133 -1.85 19.74 4.22
C PRO A 133 -0.71 20.57 3.62
N CYS A 134 -0.98 21.39 2.58
CA CYS A 134 0.06 22.23 1.98
C CYS A 134 0.40 23.39 2.92
N PRO A 135 1.65 23.50 3.43
CA PRO A 135 2.03 24.53 4.40
C PRO A 135 2.14 25.92 3.76
N GLU A 136 2.41 25.97 2.45
CA GLU A 136 2.58 27.20 1.67
C GLU A 136 1.33 27.55 0.86
N GLU A 137 0.25 26.76 0.98
CA GLU A 137 -0.98 26.90 0.18
C GLU A 137 -0.74 26.97 -1.34
N CYS A 138 0.36 26.37 -1.83
CA CYS A 138 0.78 26.47 -3.22
C CYS A 138 -0.07 25.62 -4.17
N ILE A 139 -0.75 24.57 -3.67
CA ILE A 139 -1.67 23.73 -4.45
C ILE A 139 -3.11 24.02 -4.03
N TYR A 140 -3.95 24.34 -4.99
CA TYR A 140 -5.34 24.72 -4.75
C TYR A 140 -6.25 24.37 -5.93
N MET A 141 -7.55 24.33 -5.67
CA MET A 141 -8.58 24.26 -6.72
C MET A 141 -8.87 25.66 -7.24
N VAL A 142 -8.96 25.80 -8.56
CA VAL A 142 -9.23 27.09 -9.23
C VAL A 142 -10.68 27.55 -9.06
N GLY A 143 -10.93 28.87 -9.05
CA GLY A 143 -12.24 29.43 -8.73
C GLY A 143 -12.53 29.53 -7.23
N GLY A 144 -13.77 29.95 -6.91
CA GLY A 144 -14.25 30.18 -5.55
C GLY A 144 -13.33 31.12 -4.77
N PRO A 145 -12.75 30.71 -3.61
CA PRO A 145 -11.80 31.53 -2.85
C PRO A 145 -10.58 31.97 -3.68
N ASN A 146 -10.15 31.15 -4.63
CA ASN A 146 -8.94 31.37 -5.44
C ASN A 146 -9.25 31.95 -6.82
N GLU A 147 -10.47 32.45 -7.06
CA GLU A 147 -10.87 33.06 -8.33
C GLU A 147 -9.98 34.26 -8.71
N HIS A 148 -9.42 34.96 -7.72
CA HIS A 148 -8.47 36.05 -7.91
C HIS A 148 -7.12 35.60 -8.50
N LYS A 149 -6.74 34.32 -8.33
CA LYS A 149 -5.55 33.72 -8.95
C LYS A 149 -5.88 33.12 -10.32
N HIS A 150 -6.88 32.25 -10.34
CA HIS A 150 -7.33 31.57 -11.55
C HIS A 150 -8.85 31.47 -11.61
N GLU A 151 -9.41 31.84 -12.76
CA GLU A 151 -10.82 31.66 -13.06
C GLU A 151 -11.23 30.18 -12.95
N ILE A 152 -12.51 29.95 -12.63
CA ILE A 152 -13.04 28.60 -12.48
C ILE A 152 -12.95 27.83 -13.80
N ASP A 153 -12.30 26.67 -13.73
CA ASP A 153 -12.09 25.82 -14.89
C ASP A 153 -12.56 24.38 -14.62
N TYR A 154 -13.68 24.04 -15.24
CA TYR A 154 -14.28 22.70 -15.25
C TYR A 154 -14.46 22.15 -16.66
N GLU A 155 -14.06 22.88 -17.70
CA GLU A 155 -14.30 22.57 -19.13
C GLU A 155 -13.01 22.17 -19.84
N PHE A 156 -12.16 21.40 -19.16
CA PHE A 156 -10.80 21.09 -19.63
C PHE A 156 -10.63 19.72 -20.26
N SER A 157 -11.69 19.24 -20.92
CA SER A 157 -11.65 17.97 -21.64
C SER A 157 -10.59 17.96 -22.73
N GLN A 158 -9.87 16.85 -22.86
CA GLN A 158 -8.84 16.64 -23.87
C GLN A 158 -9.20 15.44 -24.76
N TYR A 159 -8.79 15.48 -26.04
CA TYR A 159 -9.04 14.37 -26.97
C TYR A 159 -8.19 13.12 -26.67
N LYS A 160 -7.00 13.31 -26.09
CA LYS A 160 -6.08 12.26 -25.69
C LYS A 160 -5.94 12.23 -24.17
N ARG A 161 -5.81 11.04 -23.60
CA ARG A 161 -5.60 10.86 -22.16
C ARG A 161 -4.33 11.55 -21.68
N ASP A 162 -3.26 11.50 -22.48
CA ASP A 162 -1.98 12.11 -22.14
C ASP A 162 -2.07 13.64 -21.92
N GLY A 163 -3.06 14.30 -22.56
CA GLY A 163 -3.31 15.74 -22.34
C GLY A 163 -3.91 16.08 -20.98
N LEU A 164 -4.32 15.09 -20.19
CA LEU A 164 -4.81 15.27 -18.81
C LEU A 164 -3.71 15.13 -17.76
N ILE A 165 -2.48 14.84 -18.17
CA ILE A 165 -1.31 14.86 -17.31
C ILE A 165 -0.75 16.28 -17.35
N TYR A 166 -0.90 17.01 -16.24
CA TYR A 166 -0.41 18.38 -16.14
C TYR A 166 0.94 18.37 -15.42
N GLU A 167 1.94 18.94 -16.07
CA GLU A 167 3.26 19.18 -15.49
C GLU A 167 3.34 20.66 -15.06
N PHE A 168 3.73 20.92 -13.80
CA PHE A 168 3.83 22.26 -13.23
C PHE A 168 5.28 22.67 -12.93
N ALA A 169 6.20 21.71 -12.90
CA ALA A 169 7.62 21.96 -12.62
C ALA A 169 8.43 21.85 -13.91
N ASP A 170 9.02 22.97 -14.32
CA ASP A 170 9.94 23.06 -15.45
C ASP A 170 11.28 23.67 -15.00
N PRO A 171 12.14 22.90 -14.29
CA PRO A 171 13.45 23.38 -13.89
C PRO A 171 14.34 23.59 -15.12
N THR A 172 15.09 24.69 -15.13
CA THR A 172 16.10 24.94 -16.19
C THR A 172 17.30 24.00 -16.03
N GLU A 173 17.99 23.70 -17.13
CA GLU A 173 19.19 22.82 -17.11
C GLU A 173 20.30 23.42 -16.22
N ASP A 174 20.43 24.75 -16.20
CA ASP A 174 21.38 25.46 -15.33
C ASP A 174 21.06 25.24 -13.84
N GLN A 175 19.78 25.37 -13.45
CA GLN A 175 19.33 25.07 -12.08
C GLN A 175 19.58 23.61 -11.71
N LEU A 176 19.40 22.67 -12.64
CA LEU A 176 19.69 21.26 -12.37
C LEU A 176 21.19 21.02 -12.17
N ALA A 177 22.05 21.68 -12.95
CA ALA A 177 23.50 21.57 -12.81
C ALA A 177 24.00 22.11 -11.46
N GLU A 178 23.50 23.27 -11.02
CA GLU A 178 23.88 23.88 -9.73
C GLU A 178 23.54 23.00 -8.52
N VAL A 179 22.44 22.24 -8.59
CA VAL A 179 21.98 21.35 -7.52
C VAL A 179 22.67 19.98 -7.56
N GLY A 180 23.48 19.71 -8.58
CA GLY A 180 24.10 18.39 -8.79
C GLY A 180 23.14 17.34 -9.36
N GLY A 181 22.15 17.79 -10.15
CA GLY A 181 21.14 16.96 -10.79
C GLY A 181 21.58 16.28 -12.09
N GLU A 182 22.89 16.16 -12.35
CA GLU A 182 23.44 15.56 -13.58
C GLU A 182 22.85 14.17 -13.85
N SER A 183 22.76 13.33 -12.82
CA SER A 183 22.14 11.99 -12.92
C SER A 183 20.66 12.01 -13.33
N TYR A 184 19.91 13.05 -12.92
CA TYR A 184 18.51 13.23 -13.31
C TYR A 184 18.42 13.64 -14.79
N VAL A 185 19.27 14.55 -15.24
CA VAL A 185 19.36 14.99 -16.64
C VAL A 185 19.72 13.81 -17.56
N GLU A 186 20.74 13.02 -17.21
CA GLU A 186 21.12 11.81 -17.95
C GLU A 186 19.95 10.81 -18.05
N SER A 187 19.23 10.59 -16.95
CA SER A 187 18.08 9.69 -16.93
C SER A 187 16.96 10.18 -17.87
N ARG A 188 16.67 11.48 -17.88
CA ARG A 188 15.65 12.10 -18.76
C ARG A 188 16.08 12.03 -20.22
N GLN A 189 17.35 12.30 -20.53
CA GLN A 189 17.89 12.19 -21.89
C GLN A 189 17.84 10.75 -22.40
N SER A 190 18.24 9.77 -21.57
CA SER A 190 18.18 8.35 -21.95
C SER A 190 16.74 7.87 -22.19
N GLN A 191 15.76 8.37 -21.44
CA GLN A 191 14.35 8.06 -21.67
C GLN A 191 13.85 8.70 -22.98
N LYS A 192 14.21 9.95 -23.25
CA LYS A 192 13.87 10.63 -24.51
C LYS A 192 14.45 9.88 -25.72
N GLN A 193 15.72 9.48 -25.66
CA GLN A 193 16.34 8.66 -26.71
C GLN A 193 15.57 7.37 -26.93
N LYS A 194 15.22 6.62 -25.87
CA LYS A 194 14.40 5.40 -26.01
C LYS A 194 13.03 5.65 -26.66
N LEU A 195 12.41 6.79 -26.38
CA LEU A 195 11.15 7.19 -27.00
C LEU A 195 11.33 7.53 -28.49
N GLU A 196 12.40 8.25 -28.83
CA GLU A 196 12.77 8.58 -30.21
C GLU A 196 13.12 7.31 -31.00
N ASP A 197 13.99 6.45 -30.49
CA ASP A 197 14.36 5.15 -31.06
C ASP A 197 13.11 4.27 -31.26
N GLY A 198 12.20 4.26 -30.29
CA GLY A 198 10.93 3.55 -30.37
C GLY A 198 10.00 4.10 -31.45
N SER A 199 9.98 5.42 -31.63
CA SER A 199 9.19 6.09 -32.68
C SER A 199 9.77 5.86 -34.09
N ASN A 200 11.09 5.80 -34.20
CA ASN A 200 11.80 5.50 -35.44
C ASN A 200 11.84 3.99 -35.75
N LEU A 201 11.35 3.14 -34.84
CA LEU A 201 11.45 1.68 -34.92
C LEU A 201 12.91 1.18 -35.00
N GLU A 202 13.85 1.97 -34.50
CA GLU A 202 15.30 1.70 -34.49
C GLU A 202 15.72 0.84 -33.28
N GLY A 203 14.77 0.53 -32.39
CA GLY A 203 14.96 -0.39 -31.27
C GLY A 203 15.17 -1.83 -31.74
N VAL A 204 16.41 -2.17 -32.09
CA VAL A 204 16.82 -3.58 -32.21
C VAL A 204 16.79 -4.17 -30.80
N VAL A 205 15.82 -5.04 -30.53
CA VAL A 205 15.99 -6.02 -29.44
C VAL A 205 17.05 -6.98 -29.94
N GLU A 206 18.33 -6.72 -29.61
CA GLU A 206 19.33 -7.76 -29.73
C GLU A 206 18.92 -8.86 -28.75
N GLU A 207 18.26 -9.91 -29.26
CA GLU A 207 18.38 -11.23 -28.64
C GLU A 207 19.87 -11.49 -28.57
N GLU A 208 20.46 -11.46 -27.36
CA GLU A 208 21.85 -11.82 -27.15
C GLU A 208 22.09 -13.27 -27.57
N LYS A 209 22.26 -13.50 -28.87
CA LYS A 209 23.06 -14.59 -29.42
C LYS A 209 24.46 -14.01 -29.53
N LYS A 210 25.23 -14.08 -28.45
CA LYS A 210 26.66 -13.76 -28.47
C LYS A 210 27.39 -14.79 -29.33
N ALA A 211 27.39 -14.55 -30.64
CA ALA A 211 28.34 -15.11 -31.56
C ALA A 211 29.68 -14.39 -31.39
N VAL A 212 30.71 -15.20 -31.25
CA VAL A 212 32.11 -14.84 -31.04
C VAL A 212 32.67 -14.05 -32.22
N VAL A 213 33.26 -12.89 -31.95
CA VAL A 213 34.35 -12.32 -32.76
C VAL A 213 35.41 -11.75 -31.82
N VAL A 214 36.66 -12.12 -32.10
CA VAL A 214 37.89 -11.88 -31.35
C VAL A 214 38.58 -10.59 -31.86
N GLU A 215 39.48 -10.05 -31.02
CA GLU A 215 40.46 -8.95 -31.24
C GLU A 215 39.95 -7.55 -30.83
N ASP A 216 40.66 -6.69 -30.08
CA ASP A 216 41.95 -6.79 -29.39
C ASP A 216 42.09 -5.64 -28.35
N SER A 217 42.69 -5.95 -27.20
CA SER A 217 43.47 -5.09 -26.28
C SER A 217 43.05 -3.63 -25.93
N LYS A 218 42.61 -3.41 -24.67
CA LYS A 218 43.28 -2.61 -23.60
C LYS A 218 42.30 -2.27 -22.47
N GLY A 219 42.73 -2.57 -21.23
CA GLY A 219 41.84 -2.72 -20.09
C GLY A 219 41.44 -1.46 -19.32
N SER A 220 40.42 -1.64 -18.48
CA SER A 220 40.42 -1.24 -17.07
C SER A 220 39.24 -1.92 -16.35
N VAL A 221 39.47 -2.22 -15.08
CA VAL A 221 38.81 -3.21 -14.23
C VAL A 221 37.29 -3.00 -14.07
N LYS A 222 36.47 -4.04 -14.36
CA LYS A 222 35.07 -4.16 -13.93
C LYS A 222 34.88 -5.48 -13.16
N LYS A 223 34.06 -5.40 -12.10
CA LYS A 223 33.67 -6.47 -11.18
C LYS A 223 33.29 -7.76 -11.92
N GLU A 224 33.77 -8.89 -11.41
CA GLU A 224 33.40 -10.24 -11.85
C GLU A 224 31.87 -10.40 -11.87
N GLU A 225 31.33 -10.67 -13.06
CA GLU A 225 29.96 -11.16 -13.23
C GLU A 225 29.94 -12.63 -12.85
N ASP A 226 29.16 -12.93 -11.81
CA ASP A 226 29.04 -14.25 -11.18
C ASP A 226 28.23 -15.19 -12.11
N THR A 227 28.89 -15.78 -13.12
CA THR A 227 28.31 -16.78 -14.04
C THR A 227 28.13 -18.13 -13.34
N GLY A 228 27.41 -18.14 -12.23
CA GLY A 228 27.25 -19.30 -11.36
C GLY A 228 25.79 -19.64 -11.06
N LEU A 229 25.55 -20.93 -10.87
CA LEU A 229 24.34 -21.60 -10.39
C LEU A 229 23.40 -20.68 -9.57
N THR A 230 22.23 -20.37 -10.12
CA THR A 230 21.28 -19.41 -9.53
C THR A 230 20.21 -20.09 -8.68
N LEU A 231 19.56 -19.31 -7.81
CA LEU A 231 18.43 -19.75 -6.96
C LEU A 231 17.20 -20.22 -7.76
N ALA A 232 17.22 -20.12 -9.09
CA ALA A 232 16.13 -20.50 -9.98
C ALA A 232 15.90 -22.02 -10.03
N ILE A 233 16.90 -22.84 -9.70
CA ILE A 233 16.83 -24.32 -9.73
C ILE A 233 15.72 -24.88 -8.83
N PHE A 234 15.38 -24.15 -7.77
CA PHE A 234 14.35 -24.57 -6.83
C PHE A 234 12.96 -24.02 -7.17
N ASN A 235 12.79 -23.26 -8.26
CA ASN A 235 11.49 -22.68 -8.62
C ASN A 235 10.46 -23.74 -8.99
N ASP A 236 10.92 -24.83 -9.61
CA ASP A 236 10.09 -25.95 -10.08
C ASP A 236 9.53 -26.80 -8.94
N VAL A 237 9.96 -26.56 -7.71
CA VAL A 237 9.40 -27.26 -6.54
C VAL A 237 8.12 -26.58 -6.06
N GLY A 238 7.03 -27.33 -6.12
CA GLY A 238 5.69 -26.87 -5.74
C GLY A 238 5.57 -26.50 -4.26
N ASP A 239 6.32 -27.19 -3.40
CA ASP A 239 6.30 -26.95 -1.95
C ASP A 239 7.03 -25.67 -1.56
N LYS A 240 6.25 -24.59 -1.41
CA LYS A 240 6.71 -23.28 -0.93
C LYS A 240 7.62 -23.33 0.32
N PRO A 241 7.33 -24.13 1.38
CA PRO A 241 8.21 -24.21 2.54
C PRO A 241 9.53 -24.96 2.26
N ALA A 242 9.50 -26.08 1.52
CA ALA A 242 10.71 -26.85 1.19
C ALA A 242 11.65 -26.05 0.28
N ARG A 243 11.09 -25.36 -0.73
CA ARG A 243 11.80 -24.40 -1.58
C ARG A 243 12.48 -23.29 -0.79
N GLY A 244 11.82 -22.77 0.24
CA GLY A 244 12.39 -21.74 1.11
C GLY A 244 13.61 -22.23 1.89
N ILE A 245 13.55 -23.44 2.43
CA ILE A 245 14.64 -24.08 3.18
C ILE A 245 15.81 -24.39 2.25
N ALA A 246 15.53 -24.97 1.06
CA ALA A 246 16.55 -25.28 0.07
C ALA A 246 17.29 -24.04 -0.43
N LYS A 247 16.55 -22.96 -0.76
CA LYS A 247 17.15 -21.67 -1.16
C LYS A 247 18.02 -21.08 -0.06
N LYS A 248 17.59 -21.19 1.21
CA LYS A 248 18.34 -20.68 2.36
C LYS A 248 19.62 -21.50 2.60
N ALA A 249 19.54 -22.82 2.52
CA ALA A 249 20.69 -23.72 2.66
C ALA A 249 21.70 -23.54 1.51
N PHE A 250 21.21 -23.41 0.27
CA PHE A 250 22.02 -23.16 -0.92
C PHE A 250 22.75 -21.82 -0.84
N GLN A 251 22.07 -20.76 -0.41
CA GLN A 251 22.70 -19.45 -0.24
C GLN A 251 23.71 -19.44 0.92
N ALA A 252 23.47 -20.21 1.99
CA ALA A 252 24.44 -20.38 3.08
C ALA A 252 25.70 -21.12 2.62
N ALA A 253 25.55 -22.20 1.85
CA ALA A 253 26.66 -22.95 1.27
C ALA A 253 27.45 -22.13 0.24
N LYS A 254 26.77 -21.32 -0.59
CA LYS A 254 27.42 -20.37 -1.50
C LYS A 254 28.24 -19.32 -0.74
N ARG A 255 27.70 -18.77 0.36
CA ARG A 255 28.45 -17.82 1.22
C ARG A 255 29.66 -18.48 1.89
N ALA A 256 29.62 -19.78 2.12
CA ALA A 256 30.70 -20.56 2.70
C ALA A 256 31.71 -21.10 1.66
N ASN A 257 31.55 -20.77 0.37
CA ASN A 257 32.38 -21.27 -0.74
C ASN A 257 32.59 -22.79 -0.71
N MET A 258 31.53 -23.54 -0.42
CA MET A 258 31.56 -25.01 -0.42
C MET A 258 31.59 -25.56 -1.86
N ASN A 259 32.30 -26.67 -2.08
CA ASN A 259 32.27 -27.41 -3.35
C ASN A 259 30.83 -27.82 -3.70
N PHE A 260 30.49 -27.96 -4.99
CA PHE A 260 29.13 -28.28 -5.44
C PHE A 260 28.57 -29.57 -4.84
N ASP A 261 29.40 -30.61 -4.67
CA ASP A 261 29.01 -31.84 -3.97
C ASP A 261 28.69 -31.60 -2.49
N ALA A 262 29.54 -30.84 -1.80
CA ALA A 262 29.33 -30.50 -0.39
C ALA A 262 28.11 -29.58 -0.21
N MET A 263 27.85 -28.72 -1.20
CA MET A 263 26.66 -27.86 -1.25
C MET A 263 25.39 -28.68 -1.43
N ALA A 264 25.40 -29.67 -2.33
CA ALA A 264 24.29 -30.60 -2.52
C ALA A 264 24.02 -31.41 -1.25
N ASP A 265 25.06 -31.94 -0.60
CA ASP A 265 24.93 -32.71 0.65
C ASP A 265 24.45 -31.82 1.81
N TYR A 266 24.89 -30.56 1.89
CA TYR A 266 24.42 -29.60 2.89
C TYR A 266 22.94 -29.23 2.71
N VAL A 267 22.51 -29.00 1.47
CA VAL A 267 21.09 -28.76 1.15
C VAL A 267 20.28 -30.01 1.45
N ASN A 268 20.79 -31.21 1.13
CA ASN A 268 20.13 -32.48 1.44
C ASN A 268 19.99 -32.70 2.96
N GLY A 269 21.03 -32.41 3.74
CA GLY A 269 20.98 -32.44 5.21
C GLY A 269 19.91 -31.50 5.77
N ALA A 270 19.90 -30.23 5.33
CA ALA A 270 18.91 -29.25 5.78
C ALA A 270 17.46 -29.64 5.42
N ILE A 271 17.26 -30.33 4.30
CA ILE A 271 15.95 -30.84 3.89
C ILE A 271 15.55 -32.08 4.69
N ASN A 272 16.47 -33.00 4.95
CA ASN A 272 16.24 -34.20 5.77
C ASN A 272 15.96 -33.85 7.23
N ASP A 273 16.68 -32.88 7.81
CA ASP A 273 16.41 -32.35 9.16
C ASP A 273 15.00 -31.74 9.27
N SER A 274 14.47 -31.22 8.15
CA SER A 274 13.13 -30.64 8.07
C SER A 274 12.02 -31.63 7.74
N GLY A 275 12.36 -32.89 7.43
CA GLY A 275 11.42 -33.95 7.08
C GLY A 275 10.62 -33.74 5.79
N LYS A 276 11.06 -32.84 4.90
CA LYS A 276 10.30 -32.39 3.69
C LYS A 276 11.04 -32.72 2.40
N SER A 277 11.55 -33.94 2.26
CA SER A 277 12.14 -34.42 1.01
C SER A 277 11.02 -34.72 -0.01
N SER A 278 11.06 -34.05 -1.15
CA SER A 278 10.20 -34.33 -2.30
C SER A 278 11.05 -34.85 -3.47
N PRO A 279 10.49 -35.67 -4.38
CA PRO A 279 11.23 -36.16 -5.55
C PRO A 279 11.74 -35.00 -6.44
N GLU A 280 11.01 -33.88 -6.49
CA GLU A 280 11.43 -32.66 -7.18
C GLU A 280 12.64 -31.99 -6.50
N MET A 281 12.70 -31.98 -5.16
CA MET A 281 13.85 -31.49 -4.41
C MET A 281 15.08 -32.37 -4.61
N THR A 282 14.92 -33.69 -4.64
CA THR A 282 16.01 -34.61 -4.95
C THR A 282 16.52 -34.42 -6.38
N ALA A 283 15.64 -34.14 -7.34
CA ALA A 283 16.02 -33.78 -8.70
C ALA A 283 16.82 -32.46 -8.74
N ALA A 284 16.37 -31.42 -8.04
CA ALA A 284 17.07 -30.14 -7.91
C ALA A 284 18.45 -30.29 -7.23
N ILE A 285 18.56 -31.13 -6.19
CA ILE A 285 19.83 -31.44 -5.52
C ILE A 285 20.77 -32.22 -6.45
N ASN A 286 20.23 -33.14 -7.25
CA ASN A 286 21.02 -33.87 -8.25
C ASN A 286 21.53 -32.96 -9.37
N VAL A 287 20.79 -31.91 -9.75
CA VAL A 287 21.28 -30.88 -10.68
C VAL A 287 22.47 -30.12 -10.09
N ILE A 288 22.44 -29.82 -8.79
CA ILE A 288 23.57 -29.17 -8.09
C ILE A 288 24.77 -30.12 -8.02
N ARG A 289 24.55 -31.40 -7.68
CA ARG A 289 25.61 -32.41 -7.59
C ARG A 289 26.28 -32.69 -8.94
N ASN A 290 25.49 -32.67 -10.01
CA ASN A 290 25.97 -32.91 -11.37
C ASN A 290 26.43 -31.64 -12.09
N PHE A 291 26.43 -30.49 -11.42
CA PHE A 291 26.94 -29.25 -11.99
C PHE A 291 28.47 -29.34 -12.10
N LYS A 292 28.94 -29.55 -13.34
CA LYS A 292 30.36 -29.47 -13.68
C LYS A 292 30.62 -28.10 -14.31
N ASP A 293 31.50 -27.32 -13.71
CA ASP A 293 32.13 -26.21 -14.43
C ASP A 293 32.82 -26.78 -15.68
N GLU A 294 32.54 -26.23 -16.87
CA GLU A 294 33.31 -26.54 -18.07
C GLU A 294 34.68 -25.85 -18.01
N SER A 295 35.49 -26.28 -17.04
CA SER A 295 36.93 -26.34 -17.17
C SER A 295 37.40 -27.64 -16.53
N VAL A 296 38.18 -28.42 -17.30
CA VAL A 296 38.72 -29.76 -16.99
C VAL A 296 37.87 -30.95 -17.47
N THR A 297 38.15 -31.38 -18.71
CA THR A 297 37.91 -32.72 -19.25
C THR A 297 38.75 -33.78 -18.54
N ILE A 298 38.15 -34.87 -18.01
CA ILE A 298 38.65 -36.28 -18.13
C ILE A 298 37.46 -37.28 -18.06
N ASN A 299 37.20 -37.95 -19.20
CA ASN A 299 36.73 -39.32 -19.47
C ASN A 299 35.54 -39.99 -18.70
N THR A 300 34.40 -40.14 -19.41
CA THR A 300 33.53 -41.36 -19.65
C THR A 300 32.95 -42.21 -18.48
N PRO A 301 31.88 -43.05 -18.66
CA PRO A 301 30.51 -42.72 -19.12
C PRO A 301 29.36 -43.54 -18.39
N VAL A 302 28.09 -43.18 -18.68
CA VAL A 302 26.89 -44.06 -18.82
C VAL A 302 25.99 -44.46 -17.62
N LYS A 303 24.66 -44.51 -17.95
CA LYS A 303 23.42 -45.14 -17.36
C LYS A 303 22.60 -44.27 -16.38
N VAL A 304 21.38 -43.78 -16.67
CA VAL A 304 20.11 -44.28 -17.29
C VAL A 304 19.20 -45.04 -16.32
N SER A 305 17.92 -44.61 -16.33
CA SER A 305 16.67 -45.17 -15.77
C SER A 305 16.25 -44.58 -14.41
N ALA A 306 15.18 -43.78 -14.27
CA ALA A 306 13.78 -43.86 -14.72
C ALA A 306 12.86 -44.61 -13.73
N GLU A 307 11.65 -44.05 -13.59
CA GLU A 307 10.40 -44.61 -13.02
C GLU A 307 10.27 -44.61 -11.49
N SER A 308 9.11 -44.40 -10.85
CA SER A 308 7.79 -43.80 -11.17
C SER A 308 6.88 -44.13 -9.96
N SER A 309 5.89 -43.27 -9.67
CA SER A 309 4.59 -43.57 -8.99
C SER A 309 4.63 -44.16 -7.56
N SER A 310 3.75 -43.88 -6.60
CA SER A 310 2.37 -43.37 -6.62
C SER A 310 1.90 -43.17 -5.16
N GLU A 311 1.00 -42.20 -4.99
CA GLU A 311 -0.19 -42.20 -4.11
C GLU A 311 -0.08 -41.94 -2.57
N THR A 312 -0.69 -40.78 -2.24
CA THR A 312 -1.39 -40.24 -1.03
C THR A 312 -2.15 -41.25 -0.14
N PRO A 313 -2.70 -40.91 1.08
CA PRO A 313 -3.10 -39.56 1.58
C PRO A 313 -2.85 -39.23 3.09
N GLU A 314 -3.04 -37.93 3.40
CA GLU A 314 -3.53 -37.25 4.63
C GLU A 314 -3.10 -37.69 6.05
N PHE A 315 -2.60 -36.76 6.87
CA PHE A 315 -3.22 -36.27 8.13
C PHE A 315 -2.48 -35.06 8.75
N LEU A 316 -3.22 -34.30 9.57
CA LEU A 316 -3.04 -32.94 10.12
C LEU A 316 -2.08 -32.78 11.33
N GLU A 317 -1.82 -31.50 11.68
CA GLU A 317 -1.36 -30.87 12.96
C GLU A 317 0.11 -30.36 13.01
N MET A 318 0.50 -29.25 13.67
CA MET A 318 -0.13 -28.07 14.31
C MET A 318 0.96 -26.97 14.49
N ALA A 319 0.53 -25.72 14.68
CA ALA A 319 1.33 -24.49 14.60
C ALA A 319 2.11 -24.12 15.89
N SER A 320 3.30 -23.49 15.72
CA SER A 320 3.99 -22.72 16.77
C SER A 320 3.88 -21.22 16.49
N THR A 321 3.42 -20.45 17.49
CA THR A 321 3.16 -19.01 17.43
C THR A 321 4.44 -18.22 17.76
N ASN A 322 4.92 -17.42 16.81
CA ASN A 322 6.09 -16.54 17.02
C ASN A 322 5.67 -15.22 17.67
N PHE A 323 6.42 -14.77 18.69
CA PHE A 323 6.25 -13.47 19.36
C PHE A 323 6.74 -12.32 18.45
N ASP A 324 5.81 -11.53 17.93
CA ASP A 324 6.06 -10.48 16.92
C ASP A 324 5.97 -9.04 17.48
N ILE A 325 6.80 -8.14 16.94
CA ILE A 325 6.92 -6.72 17.33
C ILE A 325 5.59 -5.92 17.29
N LYS A 326 4.58 -6.43 16.59
CA LYS A 326 3.26 -5.80 16.45
C LYS A 326 2.44 -5.83 17.75
N ILE A 327 2.70 -6.81 18.63
CA ILE A 327 2.00 -6.97 19.91
C ILE A 327 2.24 -5.75 20.83
N LEU A 328 3.44 -5.15 20.74
CA LEU A 328 3.81 -3.97 21.53
C LEU A 328 3.05 -2.68 21.16
N ASN A 329 2.24 -2.70 20.09
CA ASN A 329 1.38 -1.56 19.75
C ASN A 329 0.24 -1.33 20.76
N GLY A 330 -0.07 -2.32 21.60
CA GLY A 330 -1.09 -2.21 22.66
C GLY A 330 -0.69 -1.35 23.85
N ILE A 331 0.58 -0.95 23.97
CA ILE A 331 1.03 -0.04 25.03
C ILE A 331 0.58 1.38 24.68
N GLU A 332 -0.35 1.97 25.45
CA GLU A 332 -0.93 3.29 25.17
C GLU A 332 0.12 4.40 25.17
N ASP A 333 1.05 4.40 26.14
CA ASP A 333 2.10 5.41 26.22
C ASP A 333 3.12 5.30 25.07
N LYS A 334 3.30 6.42 24.35
CA LYS A 334 4.19 6.52 23.18
C LYS A 334 5.65 6.30 23.56
N MET A 335 6.06 6.71 24.77
CA MET A 335 7.44 6.57 25.25
C MET A 335 7.73 5.13 25.64
N SER A 336 6.89 4.49 26.47
CA SER A 336 7.01 3.07 26.82
C SER A 336 6.95 2.15 25.61
N ARG A 337 6.07 2.44 24.63
CA ARG A 337 6.01 1.72 23.34
C ARG A 337 7.30 1.81 22.54
N GLY A 338 7.92 3.00 22.52
CA GLY A 338 9.19 3.23 21.84
C GLY A 338 10.34 2.44 22.47
N ILE A 339 10.43 2.47 23.80
CA ILE A 339 11.45 1.76 24.58
C ILE A 339 11.29 0.24 24.41
N ALA A 340 10.07 -0.28 24.54
CA ALA A 340 9.78 -1.71 24.38
C ALA A 340 10.12 -2.22 22.97
N LYS A 341 9.80 -1.45 21.91
CA LYS A 341 10.16 -1.82 20.53
C LYS A 341 11.66 -1.79 20.28
N LYS A 342 12.36 -0.83 20.89
CA LYS A 342 13.83 -0.74 20.81
C LYS A 342 14.48 -1.93 21.53
N ALA A 343 13.98 -2.28 22.71
CA ALA A 343 14.43 -3.44 23.48
C ALA A 343 14.18 -4.75 22.74
N PHE A 344 12.98 -4.95 22.16
CA PHE A 344 12.67 -6.10 21.32
C PHE A 344 13.61 -6.23 20.12
N THR A 345 13.93 -5.10 19.47
CA THR A 345 14.84 -5.09 18.31
C THR A 345 16.29 -5.41 18.74
N SER A 346 16.71 -4.98 19.93
CA SER A 346 18.01 -5.34 20.50
C SER A 346 18.10 -6.82 20.86
N ALA A 347 17.10 -7.35 21.58
CA ALA A 347 17.01 -8.76 21.93
C ALA A 347 16.92 -9.68 20.70
N LYS A 348 16.30 -9.20 19.61
CA LYS A 348 16.29 -9.89 18.31
C LYS A 348 17.66 -9.91 17.63
N ARG A 349 18.49 -8.87 17.80
CA ARG A 349 19.87 -8.85 17.28
C ARG A 349 20.77 -9.81 18.05
N GLU A 350 20.49 -10.03 19.33
CA GLU A 350 21.22 -10.94 20.20
C GLU A 350 20.73 -12.40 20.15
N ASN A 351 19.72 -12.70 19.31
CA ASN A 351 19.12 -14.04 19.15
C ASN A 351 18.63 -14.70 20.45
N LEU A 352 18.05 -13.93 21.36
CA LEU A 352 17.45 -14.46 22.59
C LEU A 352 16.17 -15.29 22.28
N ASP A 353 15.87 -16.24 23.15
CA ASP A 353 14.65 -17.06 23.15
C ASP A 353 13.40 -16.21 23.44
N ALA A 354 12.19 -16.78 23.27
CA ALA A 354 10.95 -16.01 23.40
C ALA A 354 10.77 -15.42 24.82
N ASN A 355 11.13 -16.19 25.85
CA ASN A 355 11.09 -15.74 27.24
C ASN A 355 12.27 -14.78 27.54
N GLY A 356 13.47 -15.06 27.02
CA GLY A 356 14.62 -14.13 27.11
C GLY A 356 14.38 -12.75 26.49
N LYS A 357 13.60 -12.66 25.39
CA LYS A 357 13.16 -11.37 24.82
C LYS A 357 12.23 -10.62 25.74
N ILE A 358 11.30 -11.32 26.38
CA ILE A 358 10.34 -10.75 27.33
C ILE A 358 11.07 -10.17 28.54
N ASP A 359 12.01 -10.93 29.10
CA ASP A 359 12.79 -10.50 30.27
C ASP A 359 13.67 -9.28 29.97
N PHE A 360 14.27 -9.24 28.78
CA PHE A 360 15.05 -8.08 28.34
C PHE A 360 14.19 -6.81 28.20
N ILE A 361 12.95 -6.96 27.73
CA ILE A 361 12.00 -5.84 27.63
C ILE A 361 11.58 -5.35 29.02
N LYS A 362 11.29 -6.26 29.97
CA LYS A 362 10.96 -5.89 31.34
C LYS A 362 12.12 -5.17 32.02
N LYS A 363 13.35 -5.66 31.84
CA LYS A 363 14.56 -5.04 32.42
C LYS A 363 14.77 -3.61 31.91
N THR A 364 14.66 -3.40 30.60
CA THR A 364 14.86 -2.08 29.98
C THR A 364 13.74 -1.08 30.28
N LEU A 365 12.51 -1.55 30.51
CA LEU A 365 11.40 -0.69 30.96
C LEU A 365 11.51 -0.33 32.45
N ASN A 366 12.01 -1.24 33.28
CA ASN A 366 12.32 -0.97 34.69
C ASN A 366 13.48 0.01 34.84
N GLU A 367 14.56 -0.14 34.05
CA GLU A 367 15.70 0.80 34.04
C GLU A 367 15.30 2.22 33.58
N ALA A 368 14.18 2.35 32.87
CA ALA A 368 13.65 3.63 32.41
C ALA A 368 12.58 4.25 33.33
N ASP A 369 12.25 3.63 34.47
CA ASP A 369 11.15 4.01 35.38
C ASP A 369 9.79 4.17 34.67
N LYS A 370 9.51 3.32 33.67
CA LYS A 370 8.29 3.37 32.85
C LYS A 370 7.46 2.08 32.86
N MET A 371 7.74 1.20 33.82
CA MET A 371 6.98 -0.03 34.00
C MET A 371 5.67 0.24 34.73
N THR A 372 4.56 -0.23 34.17
CA THR A 372 3.22 -0.19 34.80
C THR A 372 2.65 -1.61 34.88
N ASP A 373 1.77 -1.87 35.84
CA ASP A 373 1.17 -3.19 36.08
C ASP A 373 0.38 -3.72 34.86
N GLU A 374 -0.19 -2.80 34.07
CA GLU A 374 -0.85 -3.08 32.79
C GLU A 374 0.13 -3.56 31.71
N ILE A 375 1.34 -2.99 31.66
CA ILE A 375 2.37 -3.42 30.71
C ILE A 375 2.94 -4.79 31.14
N ASP A 376 3.07 -5.04 32.45
CA ASP A 376 3.58 -6.32 32.95
C ASP A 376 2.61 -7.47 32.70
N SER A 377 1.31 -7.25 32.90
CA SER A 377 0.26 -8.23 32.60
C SER A 377 0.16 -8.52 31.09
N LEU A 378 0.23 -7.49 30.24
CA LEU A 378 0.26 -7.66 28.79
C LEU A 378 1.47 -8.46 28.30
N ILE A 379 2.65 -8.20 28.84
CA ILE A 379 3.88 -8.91 28.46
C ILE A 379 3.89 -10.34 29.00
N SER A 380 3.38 -10.55 30.22
CA SER A 380 3.35 -11.87 30.87
C SER A 380 2.31 -12.81 30.26
N THR A 381 1.29 -12.28 29.59
CA THR A 381 0.29 -13.10 28.84
C THR A 381 0.93 -13.91 27.71
N PHE A 382 2.10 -13.49 27.22
CA PHE A 382 2.82 -14.15 26.13
C PHE A 382 4.04 -14.95 26.59
N ALA A 383 4.29 -15.03 27.91
CA ALA A 383 5.33 -15.89 28.44
C ALA A 383 4.89 -17.36 28.28
N VAL A 384 5.74 -18.17 27.67
CA VAL A 384 5.47 -19.61 27.52
C VAL A 384 5.91 -20.29 28.80
N SER A 385 4.96 -20.85 29.54
CA SER A 385 5.23 -21.70 30.71
C SER A 385 5.66 -23.09 30.25
N ASP A 386 6.94 -23.42 30.42
CA ASP A 386 7.46 -24.78 30.27
C ASP A 386 7.11 -25.63 31.51
N VAL A 387 5.88 -26.16 31.57
CA VAL A 387 5.57 -27.32 32.44
C VAL A 387 4.52 -28.23 31.75
N PRO A 388 4.81 -29.52 31.52
CA PRO A 388 3.87 -30.46 30.88
C PRO A 388 2.71 -30.87 31.83
N PRO A 389 1.51 -31.20 31.29
CA PRO A 389 0.32 -31.41 32.11
C PRO A 389 0.30 -32.81 32.73
N ALA A 390 0.11 -32.87 34.04
CA ALA A 390 -0.27 -34.08 34.75
C ALA A 390 -1.80 -34.14 34.90
N VAL A 391 -2.33 -35.32 34.58
CA VAL A 391 -3.73 -35.76 34.59
C VAL A 391 -4.31 -35.72 36.01
N VAL A 392 -5.61 -35.40 36.16
CA VAL A 392 -6.67 -36.10 36.94
C VAL A 392 -7.90 -35.19 37.15
N ALA A 393 -9.09 -35.72 36.84
CA ALA A 393 -10.42 -35.14 37.06
C ALA A 393 -10.97 -35.49 38.48
N PRO A 394 -12.26 -35.28 38.79
CA PRO A 394 -13.01 -34.03 38.99
C PRO A 394 -13.45 -33.87 40.47
N GLU A 395 -13.84 -32.66 40.93
CA GLU A 395 -15.02 -32.42 41.81
C GLU A 395 -15.05 -31.02 42.45
N LYS A 396 -16.29 -30.52 42.52
CA LYS A 396 -16.92 -29.57 43.45
C LYS A 396 -16.92 -28.05 43.15
N GLU A 397 -18.15 -27.63 42.92
CA GLU A 397 -18.73 -26.29 42.95
C GLU A 397 -18.22 -25.43 44.10
N VAL A 398 -17.80 -24.20 43.76
CA VAL A 398 -17.97 -23.02 44.60
C VAL A 398 -18.35 -21.87 43.68
N GLU A 399 -19.60 -21.42 43.76
CA GLU A 399 -20.06 -20.16 43.19
C GLU A 399 -19.32 -19.00 43.85
N VAL A 400 -18.71 -18.14 43.03
CA VAL A 400 -18.46 -16.74 43.39
C VAL A 400 -18.84 -15.90 42.17
N GLU A 401 -19.92 -15.14 42.33
CA GLU A 401 -20.44 -14.19 41.34
C GLU A 401 -19.35 -13.18 40.94
N ALA A 402 -18.85 -13.30 39.71
CA ALA A 402 -18.09 -12.23 39.07
C ALA A 402 -19.09 -11.31 38.34
N GLU A 403 -19.12 -10.04 38.73
CA GLU A 403 -19.94 -9.01 38.13
C GLU A 403 -19.79 -9.03 36.60
N ALA A 404 -20.86 -9.38 35.90
CA ALA A 404 -20.84 -9.55 34.46
C ALA A 404 -20.63 -8.20 33.78
N GLU A 405 -19.39 -7.94 33.37
CA GLU A 405 -19.01 -6.83 32.50
C GLU A 405 -19.94 -6.74 31.27
N LEU A 406 -20.13 -5.53 30.78
CA LEU A 406 -20.97 -5.25 29.62
C LEU A 406 -20.39 -5.94 28.37
N PHE A 407 -21.18 -6.73 27.66
CA PHE A 407 -20.75 -7.48 26.48
C PHE A 407 -20.17 -6.59 25.36
N ASP A 408 -19.36 -7.13 24.45
CA ASP A 408 -18.74 -6.31 23.39
C ASP A 408 -19.80 -5.88 22.34
N ILE A 409 -19.80 -4.59 21.99
CA ILE A 409 -20.70 -3.99 20.99
C ILE A 409 -20.57 -4.65 19.60
N LYS A 410 -19.43 -5.30 19.32
CA LYS A 410 -19.19 -6.01 18.05
C LYS A 410 -20.16 -7.16 17.81
N LEU A 411 -20.67 -7.79 18.87
CA LEU A 411 -21.65 -8.88 18.79
C LEU A 411 -22.99 -8.43 18.17
N LEU A 412 -23.29 -7.14 18.19
CA LEU A 412 -24.51 -6.58 17.59
C LEU A 412 -24.38 -6.38 16.06
N ASN A 413 -23.21 -6.61 15.47
CA ASN A 413 -23.03 -6.46 14.03
C ASN A 413 -23.68 -7.59 13.22
N ASP A 414 -23.88 -8.76 13.86
CA ASP A 414 -24.45 -9.97 13.27
C ASP A 414 -25.98 -9.91 13.12
N ILE A 415 -26.62 -8.81 13.56
CA ILE A 415 -28.04 -8.56 13.33
C ILE A 415 -28.24 -8.05 11.90
N ASP A 416 -28.88 -8.87 11.05
CA ASP A 416 -29.15 -8.57 9.64
C ASP A 416 -30.04 -7.34 9.43
N ASN A 417 -31.02 -7.13 10.32
CA ASN A 417 -31.96 -6.01 10.19
C ASN A 417 -31.31 -4.68 10.65
N LYS A 418 -31.09 -3.76 9.70
CA LYS A 418 -30.44 -2.46 9.93
C LYS A 418 -31.11 -1.61 11.02
N MET A 419 -32.44 -1.64 11.13
CA MET A 419 -33.19 -0.88 12.13
C MET A 419 -33.06 -1.50 13.52
N ALA A 420 -33.16 -2.83 13.62
CA ALA A 420 -32.96 -3.57 14.88
C ALA A 420 -31.52 -3.47 15.40
N ARG A 421 -30.53 -3.50 14.51
CA ARG A 421 -29.13 -3.25 14.84
C ARG A 421 -28.90 -1.83 15.37
N GLY A 422 -29.58 -0.85 14.77
CA GLY A 422 -29.51 0.55 15.19
C GLY A 422 -30.13 0.77 16.57
N SER A 423 -31.30 0.18 16.86
CA SER A 423 -31.95 0.27 18.18
C SER A 423 -31.14 -0.47 19.25
N ALA A 424 -30.64 -1.68 18.97
CA ALA A 424 -29.80 -2.44 19.89
C ALA A 424 -28.52 -1.69 20.26
N LYS A 425 -27.84 -1.06 19.29
CA LYS A 425 -26.65 -0.23 19.56
C LYS A 425 -26.97 1.02 20.39
N LYS A 426 -28.16 1.60 20.24
CA LYS A 426 -28.61 2.72 21.09
C LYS A 426 -28.87 2.28 22.53
N VAL A 427 -29.55 1.14 22.73
CA VAL A 427 -29.80 0.57 24.07
C VAL A 427 -28.48 0.20 24.75
N TYR A 428 -27.56 -0.41 24.00
CA TYR A 428 -26.20 -0.69 24.46
C TYR A 428 -25.45 0.57 24.93
N MET A 429 -25.47 1.64 24.13
CA MET A 429 -24.81 2.90 24.48
C MET A 429 -25.46 3.59 25.69
N ALA A 430 -26.77 3.44 25.87
CA ALA A 430 -27.47 3.92 27.07
C ALA A 430 -27.08 3.11 28.31
N GLY A 431 -26.94 1.79 28.18
CA GLY A 431 -26.43 0.90 29.23
C GLY A 431 -24.99 1.22 29.63
N LYS A 432 -24.12 1.46 28.65
CA LYS A 432 -22.72 1.86 28.84
C LYS A 432 -22.58 3.21 29.55
N ARG A 433 -23.43 4.19 29.22
CA ARG A 433 -23.45 5.50 29.91
C ARG A 433 -23.96 5.40 31.35
N GLY A 434 -24.75 4.37 31.66
CA GLY A 434 -25.33 4.16 32.98
C GLY A 434 -24.59 3.13 33.84
N ASN A 435 -23.40 2.67 33.44
CA ASN A 435 -22.64 1.59 34.11
C ASN A 435 -23.51 0.37 34.47
N LYS A 436 -24.42 -0.02 33.59
CA LYS A 436 -25.30 -1.18 33.79
C LYS A 436 -24.60 -2.46 33.34
N SER A 437 -24.82 -3.55 34.05
CA SER A 437 -24.33 -4.88 33.67
C SER A 437 -25.04 -5.44 32.44
N SER A 438 -24.42 -6.43 31.80
CA SER A 438 -24.95 -7.08 30.59
C SER A 438 -26.34 -7.70 30.79
N SER A 439 -26.63 -8.25 31.97
CA SER A 439 -27.95 -8.84 32.28
C SER A 439 -29.08 -7.82 32.25
N ILE A 440 -28.83 -6.58 32.71
CA ILE A 440 -29.82 -5.49 32.78
C ILE A 440 -30.07 -4.87 31.40
N VAL A 441 -29.07 -4.90 30.50
CA VAL A 441 -29.18 -4.32 29.15
C VAL A 441 -29.88 -5.29 28.18
N LEU A 442 -29.88 -6.58 28.50
CA LEU A 442 -30.50 -7.65 27.70
C LEU A 442 -31.94 -7.98 28.13
N THR A 443 -32.40 -7.46 29.27
CA THR A 443 -33.83 -7.50 29.68
C THR A 443 -34.58 -6.33 29.08
#